data_AF-A0A5D0RPJ4-F1
#
_entry.id   AF-A0A5D0RPJ4-F1
#
_cell.length_a   1.000
_cell.length_b   1.000
_cell.length_c   1.000
_cell.angle_alpha   90.00
_cell.angle_beta   90.00
_cell.angle_gamma   90.00
#
_symmetry.space_group_name_H-M   'P 1'
#
loop_
_entity.id
_entity.type
_entity.pdbx_description
1 polymer ?
#
loop_
_entity_poly.entity_id
_entity_poly.type
_entity_poly.pdbx_seq_one_letter_code
_entity_poly.pdbx_strand_id
1 'polypeptide(L)'
;MDYKKSKKRRWGWIIFLVAISLFAVWETYNYFRLGYHTLPELAENEFPLVFSNGLRGIVVDMEDERYAVEPNQARKYIGFVAAEVPGWFKDSWSYCKAPTEEERRDIEQNFDPGPGARLDAVCSFDADGEIIHAGIIYSVPKL
;
A
#
# COMPACT_ATOMS: atom_id res chain seq x y z
N MET A 1 -41.07 -27.76 -26.60
CA MET A 1 -39.60 -27.91 -26.64
C MET A 1 -38.88 -26.83 -25.80
N ASP A 2 -39.41 -26.45 -24.63
CA ASP A 2 -38.97 -25.22 -23.92
C ASP A 2 -38.36 -25.43 -22.52
N TYR A 3 -38.44 -26.66 -21.98
CA TYR A 3 -37.97 -26.95 -20.62
C TYR A 3 -36.42 -26.88 -20.49
N LYS A 4 -35.68 -27.37 -21.49
CA LYS A 4 -34.20 -27.34 -21.48
C LYS A 4 -33.62 -25.92 -21.57
N LYS A 5 -34.29 -24.99 -22.26
CA LYS A 5 -33.83 -23.61 -22.45
C LYS A 5 -34.01 -22.79 -21.17
N SER A 6 -35.16 -22.94 -20.49
CA SER A 6 -35.43 -22.38 -19.16
C SER A 6 -34.44 -22.89 -18.10
N LYS A 7 -34.17 -24.21 -18.06
CA LYS A 7 -33.19 -24.79 -17.14
C LYS A 7 -31.78 -24.25 -17.34
N LYS A 8 -31.29 -24.18 -18.60
CA LYS A 8 -29.97 -23.59 -18.90
C LYS A 8 -29.88 -22.12 -18.48
N ARG A 9 -30.93 -21.33 -18.68
CA ARG A 9 -30.99 -19.93 -18.26
C ARG A 9 -30.94 -19.78 -16.74
N ARG A 10 -31.62 -20.67 -16.00
CA ARG A 10 -31.61 -20.70 -14.53
C ARG A 10 -30.25 -21.10 -13.95
N TRP A 11 -29.56 -22.06 -14.54
CA TRP A 11 -28.20 -22.43 -14.14
C TRP A 11 -27.17 -21.33 -14.45
N GLY A 12 -27.30 -20.64 -15.58
CA GLY A 12 -26.48 -19.47 -15.90
C GLY A 12 -26.61 -18.36 -14.85
N TRP A 13 -27.85 -18.06 -14.42
CA TRP A 13 -28.10 -17.09 -13.34
C TRP A 13 -27.53 -17.52 -11.99
N ILE A 14 -27.64 -18.81 -11.64
CA ILE A 14 -27.04 -19.33 -10.40
C ILE A 14 -25.51 -19.18 -10.43
N ILE A 15 -24.85 -19.56 -11.51
CA ILE A 15 -23.39 -19.43 -11.64
C ILE A 15 -22.97 -17.97 -11.55
N PHE A 16 -23.72 -17.06 -12.20
CA PHE A 16 -23.47 -15.64 -12.13
C PHE A 16 -23.59 -15.09 -10.70
N LEU A 17 -24.64 -15.46 -9.97
CA LEU A 17 -24.79 -15.06 -8.57
C LEU A 17 -23.69 -15.62 -7.67
N VAL A 18 -23.27 -16.88 -7.88
CA VAL A 18 -22.15 -17.48 -7.15
C VAL A 18 -20.85 -16.73 -7.44
N ALA A 19 -20.60 -16.35 -8.71
CA ALA A 19 -19.42 -15.58 -9.09
C ALA A 19 -19.39 -14.20 -8.41
N ILE A 20 -20.52 -13.49 -8.38
CA ILE A 20 -20.64 -12.20 -7.66
C ILE A 20 -20.37 -12.38 -6.17
N SER A 21 -20.97 -13.39 -5.54
CA SER A 21 -20.78 -13.65 -4.11
C SER A 21 -19.32 -13.96 -3.78
N LEU A 22 -18.65 -14.79 -4.58
CA LEU A 22 -17.24 -15.10 -4.39
C LEU A 22 -16.37 -13.84 -4.58
N PHE A 23 -16.68 -13.03 -5.57
CA PHE A 23 -15.99 -11.76 -5.81
C PHE A 23 -16.15 -10.81 -4.61
N ALA A 24 -17.36 -10.63 -4.09
CA ALA A 24 -17.62 -9.77 -2.93
C ALA A 24 -16.89 -10.25 -1.66
N VAL A 25 -16.87 -11.56 -1.42
CA VAL A 25 -16.11 -12.16 -0.30
C VAL A 25 -14.62 -11.93 -0.46
N TRP A 26 -14.10 -12.10 -1.68
CA TRP A 26 -12.68 -11.90 -1.97
C TRP A 26 -12.24 -10.43 -1.80
N GLU A 27 -13.03 -9.48 -2.30
CA GLU A 27 -12.81 -8.04 -2.09
C GLU A 27 -12.83 -7.68 -0.60
N THR A 28 -13.83 -8.18 0.13
CA THR A 28 -13.92 -7.95 1.59
C THR A 28 -12.69 -8.52 2.31
N TYR A 29 -12.28 -9.75 1.97
CA TYR A 29 -11.09 -10.37 2.55
C TYR A 29 -9.83 -9.53 2.29
N ASN A 30 -9.64 -9.03 1.07
CA ASN A 30 -8.51 -8.16 0.74
C ASN A 30 -8.58 -6.82 1.49
N TYR A 31 -9.76 -6.22 1.61
CA TYR A 31 -9.96 -4.97 2.36
C TYR A 31 -9.51 -5.09 3.82
N PHE A 32 -9.88 -6.18 4.50
CA PHE A 32 -9.44 -6.45 5.87
C PHE A 32 -7.97 -6.80 5.96
N ARG A 33 -7.49 -7.68 5.06
CA ARG A 33 -6.07 -8.10 5.03
C ARG A 33 -5.10 -6.94 4.80
N LEU A 34 -5.48 -5.97 3.97
CA LEU A 34 -4.68 -4.79 3.67
C LEU A 34 -4.78 -3.70 4.75
N GLY A 35 -5.66 -3.88 5.75
CA GLY A 35 -5.80 -2.93 6.84
C GLY A 35 -6.61 -1.68 6.49
N TYR A 36 -7.31 -1.64 5.35
CA TYR A 36 -8.08 -0.46 4.95
C TYR A 36 -9.25 -0.15 5.90
N HIS A 37 -9.73 -1.15 6.64
CA HIS A 37 -10.73 -0.97 7.70
C HIS A 37 -10.24 -0.18 8.92
N THR A 38 -8.92 -0.07 9.13
CA THR A 38 -8.28 0.72 10.19
C THR A 38 -7.53 1.92 9.64
N LEU A 39 -7.67 2.20 8.34
CA LEU A 39 -7.07 3.37 7.70
C LEU A 39 -7.70 4.63 8.33
N PRO A 40 -6.88 5.54 8.89
CA PRO A 40 -7.35 6.84 9.35
C PRO A 40 -7.96 7.67 8.22
N GLU A 41 -8.75 8.68 8.58
CA GLU A 41 -9.21 9.67 7.59
C GLU A 41 -8.01 10.39 6.99
N LEU A 42 -7.96 10.43 5.65
CA LEU A 42 -6.85 11.01 4.89
C LEU A 42 -7.15 12.48 4.57
N ALA A 43 -6.14 13.34 4.68
CA ALA A 43 -6.19 14.71 4.17
C ALA A 43 -6.03 14.76 2.63
N GLU A 44 -6.25 15.93 2.02
CA GLU A 44 -6.22 16.11 0.56
C GLU A 44 -4.87 15.71 -0.09
N ASN A 45 -3.76 15.84 0.63
CA ASN A 45 -2.41 15.51 0.16
C ASN A 45 -1.84 14.24 0.83
N GLU A 46 -2.72 13.35 1.29
CA GLU A 46 -2.33 12.09 1.91
C GLU A 46 -2.80 10.90 1.09
N PHE A 47 -1.94 9.90 0.94
CA PHE A 47 -2.30 8.68 0.25
C PHE A 47 -1.73 7.42 0.93
N PRO A 48 -2.49 6.31 0.93
CA PRO A 48 -2.05 5.09 1.55
C PRO A 48 -1.21 4.25 0.59
N LEU A 49 -0.16 3.66 1.13
CA LEU A 49 0.67 2.62 0.51
C LEU A 49 0.69 1.40 1.42
N VAL A 50 0.36 0.25 0.86
CA VAL A 50 0.42 -1.05 1.55
C VAL A 50 1.41 -1.94 0.81
N PHE A 51 2.40 -2.44 1.52
CA PHE A 51 3.46 -3.27 0.97
C PHE A 51 3.33 -4.72 1.44
N SER A 52 3.82 -5.65 0.61
CA SER A 52 3.75 -7.09 0.89
C SER A 52 4.58 -7.55 2.09
N ASN A 53 5.54 -6.74 2.53
CA ASN A 53 6.36 -6.99 3.71
C ASN A 53 5.67 -6.58 5.03
N GLY A 54 4.44 -6.06 4.96
CA GLY A 54 3.66 -5.64 6.12
C GLY A 54 3.77 -4.16 6.47
N LEU A 55 4.60 -3.37 5.76
CA LEU A 55 4.60 -1.92 5.92
C LEU A 55 3.28 -1.35 5.38
N ARG A 56 2.57 -0.59 6.23
CA ARG A 56 1.41 0.22 5.87
C ARG A 56 1.75 1.68 6.18
N GLY A 57 1.83 2.50 5.14
CA GLY A 57 2.27 3.88 5.24
C GLY A 57 1.24 4.85 4.65
N ILE A 58 0.99 5.94 5.34
CA ILE A 58 0.26 7.11 4.85
C ILE A 58 1.33 8.11 4.45
N VAL A 59 1.50 8.32 3.15
CA VAL A 59 2.44 9.33 2.66
C VAL A 59 1.78 10.69 2.78
N VAL A 60 2.48 11.65 3.38
CA VAL A 60 1.97 12.99 3.69
C VAL A 60 2.78 14.04 2.93
N ASP A 61 2.11 15.07 2.43
CA ASP A 61 2.70 16.23 1.75
C ASP A 61 3.56 15.86 0.53
N MET A 62 3.15 14.83 -0.20
CA MET A 62 3.81 14.39 -1.43
C MET A 62 2.78 14.08 -2.52
N GLU A 63 3.19 14.27 -3.77
CA GLU A 63 2.37 13.86 -4.91
C GLU A 63 2.46 12.34 -5.13
N ASP A 64 1.34 11.72 -5.47
CA ASP A 64 1.30 10.29 -5.80
C ASP A 64 1.81 10.02 -7.21
N GLU A 65 3.12 9.77 -7.31
CA GLU A 65 3.80 9.53 -8.57
C GLU A 65 3.47 8.15 -9.18
N ARG A 66 2.62 7.30 -8.56
CA ARG A 66 2.08 6.10 -9.23
C ARG A 66 1.23 6.46 -10.45
N TYR A 67 0.59 7.62 -10.39
CA TYR A 67 -0.36 8.11 -11.38
C TYR A 67 0.15 9.36 -12.11
N ALA A 68 1.45 9.62 -12.08
CA ALA A 68 2.05 10.74 -12.79
C ALA A 68 1.65 10.72 -14.28
N VAL A 69 1.20 11.87 -14.78
CA VAL A 69 0.65 12.03 -16.13
C VAL A 69 1.75 12.08 -17.18
N GLU A 70 2.93 12.59 -16.83
CA GLU A 70 4.01 12.70 -17.81
C GLU A 70 4.70 11.35 -18.06
N PRO A 71 5.04 11.05 -19.32
CA PRO A 71 5.81 9.87 -19.66
C PRO A 71 7.17 9.90 -18.93
N ASN A 72 7.55 8.75 -18.35
CA ASN A 72 8.76 8.56 -17.54
C ASN A 72 8.77 9.20 -16.14
N GLN A 73 7.67 9.83 -15.70
CA GLN A 73 7.51 10.26 -14.31
C GLN A 73 6.79 9.23 -13.44
N ALA A 74 6.08 8.27 -14.03
CA ALA A 74 5.42 7.24 -13.26
C ALA A 74 6.46 6.38 -12.52
N ARG A 75 6.30 6.24 -11.20
CA ARG A 75 7.20 5.44 -10.37
C ARG A 75 6.47 4.32 -9.65
N LYS A 76 7.23 3.30 -9.29
CA LYS A 76 6.78 2.19 -8.44
C LYS A 76 7.44 2.33 -7.07
N TYR A 77 6.60 2.42 -6.04
CA TYR A 77 7.07 2.44 -4.65
C TYR A 77 7.50 1.05 -4.16
N ILE A 78 8.53 1.05 -3.32
CA ILE A 78 9.12 -0.09 -2.65
C ILE A 78 9.30 0.30 -1.18
N GLY A 79 8.58 -0.38 -0.29
CA GLY A 79 8.70 -0.19 1.14
C GLY A 79 9.68 -1.16 1.74
N PHE A 80 10.49 -0.70 2.69
CA PHE A 80 11.37 -1.52 3.52
C PHE A 80 10.97 -1.32 4.98
N VAL A 81 10.73 -2.40 5.71
CA VAL A 81 10.40 -2.37 7.14
C VAL A 81 11.72 -2.29 7.91
N ALA A 82 11.77 -1.47 8.96
CA ALA A 82 12.94 -1.40 9.84
C ALA A 82 13.12 -2.73 10.61
N ALA A 83 14.37 -3.06 10.96
CA ALA A 83 14.69 -4.37 11.53
C ALA A 83 14.11 -4.59 12.94
N GLU A 84 13.94 -3.51 13.72
CA GLU A 84 13.60 -3.57 15.15
C GLU A 84 12.13 -3.27 15.44
N VAL A 85 11.25 -3.41 14.44
CA VAL A 85 9.85 -3.03 14.63
C VAL A 85 9.08 -4.16 15.34
N PRO A 86 8.37 -3.88 16.45
CA PRO A 86 7.63 -4.88 17.21
C PRO A 86 6.58 -5.62 16.37
N GLY A 87 6.29 -6.88 16.69
CA GLY A 87 5.39 -7.72 15.87
C GLY A 87 3.95 -7.17 15.69
N TRP A 88 3.45 -6.39 16.66
CA TRP A 88 2.14 -5.74 16.60
C TRP A 88 2.07 -4.56 15.62
N PHE A 89 3.22 -4.05 15.16
CA PHE A 89 3.30 -2.98 14.18
C PHE A 89 2.70 -3.34 12.82
N LYS A 90 2.73 -4.63 12.44
CA LYS A 90 2.27 -5.10 11.12
C LYS A 90 0.82 -4.74 10.82
N ASP A 91 0.04 -4.44 11.86
CA ASP A 91 -1.36 -4.04 11.75
C ASP A 91 -1.60 -2.53 11.89
N SER A 92 -0.56 -1.74 12.16
CA SER A 92 -0.62 -0.30 12.37
C SER A 92 -0.26 0.49 11.12
N TRP A 93 -0.84 1.69 10.99
CA TRP A 93 -0.52 2.64 9.94
C TRP A 93 0.60 3.58 10.40
N SER A 94 1.63 3.74 9.58
CA SER A 94 2.71 4.71 9.80
C SER A 94 2.45 5.97 8.99
N TYR A 95 2.92 7.12 9.49
CA TYR A 95 3.00 8.34 8.71
C TYR A 95 4.38 8.44 8.06
N CYS A 96 4.39 8.58 6.74
CA CYS A 96 5.58 8.63 5.92
C CYS A 96 5.74 10.04 5.37
N LYS A 97 6.86 10.67 5.71
CA LYS A 97 7.19 12.04 5.29
C LYS A 97 8.49 12.05 4.53
N ALA A 98 8.70 13.09 3.72
CA ALA A 98 9.97 13.31 3.05
C ALA A 98 11.12 13.26 4.08
N PRO A 99 12.22 12.54 3.79
CA PRO A 99 13.35 12.44 4.72
C PRO A 99 13.96 13.82 4.95
N THR A 100 14.40 14.05 6.17
CA THR A 100 15.33 15.15 6.47
C THR A 100 16.67 14.92 5.76
N GLU A 101 17.47 15.98 5.64
CA GLU A 101 18.80 15.88 5.03
C GLU A 101 19.73 14.93 5.82
N GLU A 102 19.56 14.87 7.14
CA GLU A 102 20.34 13.99 8.02
C GLU A 102 19.93 12.52 7.82
N GLU A 103 18.63 12.22 7.88
CA GLU A 103 18.10 10.87 7.61
C GLU A 103 18.48 10.39 6.21
N ARG A 104 18.36 11.26 5.21
CA ARG A 104 18.72 10.94 3.82
C ARG A 104 20.17 10.51 3.73
N ARG A 105 21.09 11.28 4.32
CA ARG A 105 22.53 10.94 4.30
C ARG A 105 22.82 9.63 5.01
N ASP A 106 22.23 9.41 6.18
CA ASP A 106 22.45 8.19 6.94
C ASP A 106 21.92 6.95 6.19
N ILE A 107 20.70 7.03 5.66
CA ILE A 107 20.08 5.93 4.92
C ILE A 107 20.85 5.64 3.63
N GLU A 108 21.16 6.66 2.83
CA GLU A 108 21.87 6.48 1.54
C GLU A 108 23.31 5.99 1.73
N GLN A 109 23.95 6.24 2.88
CA GLN A 109 25.27 5.69 3.20
C GLN A 109 25.23 4.20 3.56
N ASN A 110 24.14 3.74 4.17
CA ASN A 110 24.03 2.40 4.73
C ASN A 110 23.19 1.45 3.86
N PHE A 111 22.42 1.97 2.91
CA PHE A 111 21.48 1.19 2.11
C PHE A 111 21.45 1.63 0.64
N ASP A 112 21.89 0.74 -0.25
CA ASP A 112 21.77 0.92 -1.70
C ASP A 112 20.61 0.06 -2.27
N PRO A 113 19.46 0.67 -2.62
CA PRO A 113 18.33 -0.02 -3.25
C PRO A 113 18.56 -0.38 -4.73
N GLY A 114 19.67 0.05 -5.34
CA GLY A 114 20.00 -0.16 -6.75
C GLY A 114 19.73 1.05 -7.66
N PRO A 115 20.06 0.93 -8.95
CA PRO A 115 20.11 2.07 -9.86
C PRO A 115 18.74 2.70 -10.12
N GLY A 116 18.70 4.03 -10.09
CA GLY A 116 17.49 4.82 -10.36
C GLY A 116 16.49 4.89 -9.22
N ALA A 117 16.74 4.19 -8.12
CA ALA A 117 15.94 4.31 -6.91
C ALA A 117 16.13 5.69 -6.26
N ARG A 118 15.05 6.23 -5.69
CA ARG A 118 15.03 7.50 -4.98
C ARG A 118 14.40 7.29 -3.61
N LEU A 119 15.05 7.76 -2.55
CA LEU A 119 14.45 7.80 -1.21
C LEU A 119 13.35 8.86 -1.21
N ASP A 120 12.11 8.43 -1.04
CA ASP A 120 10.94 9.32 -1.06
C ASP A 120 10.49 9.68 0.34
N ALA A 121 10.40 8.69 1.23
CA ALA A 121 9.83 8.92 2.55
C ALA A 121 10.43 8.03 3.62
N VAL A 122 10.46 8.56 4.85
CA VAL A 122 10.74 7.84 6.08
C VAL A 122 9.42 7.68 6.82
N CYS A 123 9.09 6.44 7.17
CA CYS A 123 7.86 6.09 7.86
C CYS A 123 8.12 5.97 9.36
N SER A 124 7.28 6.62 10.13
CA SER A 124 7.29 6.55 11.58
C SER A 124 5.86 6.49 12.13
N PHE A 125 5.71 6.07 13.36
CA PHE A 125 4.45 6.14 14.08
C PHE A 125 4.72 6.53 15.53
N ASP A 126 3.73 7.19 16.13
CA ASP A 126 3.76 7.55 17.53
C ASP A 126 3.10 6.43 18.34
N ALA A 127 3.86 5.85 19.28
CA ALA A 127 3.36 4.94 20.28
C ALA A 127 3.61 5.53 21.67
N ASP A 128 2.55 5.99 22.33
CA ASP A 128 2.60 6.57 23.68
C ASP A 128 3.58 7.76 23.85
N GLY A 129 3.75 8.57 22.79
CA GLY A 129 4.65 9.73 22.75
C GLY A 129 6.07 9.40 22.30
N GLU A 130 6.35 8.14 21.96
CA GLU A 130 7.62 7.71 21.37
C GLU A 130 7.47 7.54 19.85
N ILE A 131 8.32 8.24 19.09
CA ILE A 131 8.37 8.12 17.64
C ILE A 131 9.22 6.89 17.29
N ILE A 132 8.57 5.87 16.76
CA ILE A 132 9.24 4.64 16.32
C ILE A 132 9.38 4.67 14.80
N HIS A 133 10.61 4.48 14.31
CA HIS A 133 10.88 4.33 12.88
C HIS A 133 10.36 2.97 12.39
N ALA A 134 9.33 3.02 11.55
CA ALA A 134 8.66 1.87 10.97
C ALA A 134 9.40 1.30 9.76
N GLY A 135 10.04 2.17 8.99
CA GLY A 135 10.60 1.80 7.71
C GLY A 135 10.83 2.99 6.80
N ILE A 136 11.18 2.69 5.55
CA ILE A 136 11.51 3.66 4.53
C ILE A 136 10.85 3.28 3.20
N ILE A 137 10.50 4.28 2.40
CA ILE A 137 9.90 4.11 1.09
C ILE A 137 10.86 4.69 0.06
N TYR A 138 11.24 3.81 -0.86
CA TYR A 138 11.90 4.17 -2.10
C TYR A 138 10.91 4.12 -3.25
N SER A 139 11.25 4.80 -4.33
CA SER A 139 10.60 4.58 -5.62
C SER A 139 11.62 4.32 -6.70
N VAL A 140 11.21 3.55 -7.70
CA VAL A 140 11.96 3.30 -8.93
C VAL A 140 11.15 3.72 -10.16
N PRO A 141 11.79 4.18 -11.25
CA PRO A 141 11.10 4.47 -12.50
C PRO A 141 10.32 3.26 -13.01
N LYS A 142 9.13 3.50 -13.53
CA LYS A 142 8.33 2.48 -14.21
C LYS A 142 8.77 2.43 -15.68
N LEU A 143 9.59 1.42 -16.02
CA LEU A 143 10.00 1.11 -17.39
C LEU A 143 8.88 0.40 -18.17
#